data_AF-A0A538L303-F1
#
_entry.id   AF-A0A538L303-F1
#
_cell.length_a   1.000
_cell.length_b   1.000
_cell.length_c   1.000
_cell.angle_alpha   90.00
_cell.angle_beta   90.00
_cell.angle_gamma   90.00
#
_symmetry.space_group_name_H-M   'P 1'
#
loop_
_entity.id
_entity.type
_entity.pdbx_description
1 polymer ?
#
loop_
_entity_poly.entity_id
_entity_poly.type
_entity_poly.pdbx_seq_one_letter_code
_entity_poly.pdbx_strand_id
1 'polypeptide(L)'
;MRGHGPGHRRHRRAHRRAGQRPRRSRRGARLEDRQGPGRRLRARVHRPRRARVEGGARQLAPVRGRRLTLGRRSLAIGAAALALCGCGSSGRATGASGHAYAAGRAIFIHAGCGGCHTLKAAGTHGVLGPNFDRSEKLTEAQIRGQLDLGVGGMPSFRGRLSPKQEDAVAAFLSAAMRRRH
;
A
#
# COMPACT_ATOMS: atom_id res chain seq x y z
N MET A 1 71.74 28.62 14.74
CA MET A 1 71.93 27.40 13.92
C MET A 1 70.75 27.27 12.97
N ARG A 2 71.03 27.33 11.66
CA ARG A 2 70.04 27.25 10.57
C ARG A 2 69.77 25.79 10.25
N GLY A 3 68.51 25.39 10.14
CA GLY A 3 68.10 24.08 9.63
C GLY A 3 66.97 24.26 8.62
N HIS A 4 67.31 24.23 7.33
CA HIS A 4 66.40 24.26 6.20
C HIS A 4 65.78 22.88 5.98
N GLY A 5 64.45 22.79 5.98
CA GLY A 5 63.73 21.61 5.47
C GLY A 5 63.38 21.79 3.99
N PRO A 6 63.73 20.85 3.09
CA PRO A 6 63.37 20.98 1.69
C PRO A 6 61.93 20.49 1.46
N GLY A 7 61.11 21.38 0.90
CA GLY A 7 59.85 21.02 0.27
C GLY A 7 60.09 20.39 -1.09
N HIS A 8 59.34 19.34 -1.42
CA HIS A 8 59.24 18.85 -2.78
C HIS A 8 57.79 18.77 -3.27
N ARG A 9 57.66 19.30 -4.49
CA ARG A 9 56.46 19.65 -5.21
C ARG A 9 55.79 18.43 -5.84
N ARG A 10 54.49 18.60 -6.05
CA ARG A 10 53.56 17.77 -6.80
C ARG A 10 54.09 17.40 -8.19
N HIS A 11 53.88 16.14 -8.59
CA HIS A 11 53.64 15.81 -10.00
C HIS A 11 52.44 14.86 -10.15
N ARG A 12 51.35 15.45 -10.64
CA ARG A 12 50.25 14.73 -11.29
C ARG A 12 50.82 14.05 -12.54
N ARG A 13 50.60 12.73 -12.69
CA ARG A 13 50.73 12.06 -13.99
C ARG A 13 49.37 11.51 -14.41
N ALA A 14 48.73 12.28 -15.29
CA ALA A 14 47.66 11.83 -16.14
C ALA A 14 48.26 10.93 -17.23
N HIS A 15 47.74 9.72 -17.38
CA HIS A 15 47.97 8.92 -18.58
C HIS A 15 46.72 8.94 -19.44
N ARG A 16 46.87 9.57 -20.60
CA ARG A 16 45.89 9.70 -21.68
C ARG A 16 45.75 8.40 -22.46
N ARG A 17 44.55 8.30 -23.05
CA ARG A 17 44.05 7.38 -24.08
C ARG A 17 44.99 7.18 -25.28
N ALA A 18 45.02 5.93 -25.74
CA ALA A 18 45.13 5.49 -27.15
C ALA A 18 44.58 4.05 -27.13
N GLY A 19 43.63 3.57 -27.94
CA GLY A 19 43.21 3.87 -29.30
C GLY A 19 43.03 2.50 -29.99
N GLN A 20 42.14 2.42 -31.00
CA GLN A 20 41.93 1.32 -31.97
C GLN A 20 40.83 0.29 -31.61
N ARG A 21 39.86 -0.11 -32.44
CA ARG A 21 39.36 0.18 -33.80
C ARG A 21 37.99 -0.54 -33.93
N PRO A 22 36.98 -0.04 -34.68
CA PRO A 22 35.76 -0.79 -34.93
C PRO A 22 35.94 -1.72 -36.14
N ARG A 23 35.60 -3.01 -36.01
CA ARG A 23 35.46 -3.92 -37.16
C ARG A 23 33.98 -4.08 -37.53
N ARG A 24 33.62 -3.57 -38.70
CA ARG A 24 32.42 -3.93 -39.46
C ARG A 24 32.68 -5.22 -40.23
N SER A 25 31.70 -6.12 -40.27
CA SER A 25 31.44 -7.08 -41.37
C SER A 25 30.18 -7.90 -41.02
N ARG A 26 29.01 -7.57 -41.55
CA ARG A 26 28.35 -8.19 -42.73
C ARG A 26 28.03 -9.69 -42.57
N ARG A 27 26.73 -9.98 -42.53
CA ARG A 27 25.94 -11.16 -43.01
C ARG A 27 24.64 -11.16 -42.17
N GLY A 28 23.42 -11.08 -42.66
CA GLY A 28 22.88 -11.59 -43.92
C GLY A 28 22.17 -12.93 -43.69
N ALA A 29 21.02 -12.93 -43.02
CA ALA A 29 19.99 -13.99 -42.98
C ALA A 29 18.73 -13.32 -42.40
N ARG A 30 17.69 -12.94 -43.16
CA ARG A 30 16.79 -13.69 -44.05
C ARG A 30 16.11 -14.89 -43.36
N LEU A 31 14.81 -14.68 -43.10
CA LEU A 31 13.68 -15.61 -43.05
C LEU A 31 13.79 -16.80 -42.07
N GLU A 32 12.92 -16.82 -41.06
CA GLU A 32 11.78 -17.75 -41.07
C GLU A 32 10.78 -17.37 -39.97
N ASP A 33 9.64 -16.85 -40.43
CA ASP A 33 8.36 -16.84 -39.74
C ASP A 33 7.96 -18.30 -39.46
N ARG A 34 7.94 -18.69 -38.18
CA ARG A 34 7.41 -19.99 -37.72
C ARG A 34 6.18 -19.73 -36.88
N GLN A 35 5.14 -19.34 -37.59
CA GLN A 35 3.74 -19.33 -37.22
C GLN A 35 3.32 -20.77 -36.83
N GLY A 36 3.20 -21.03 -35.53
CA GLY A 36 2.75 -22.32 -35.00
C GLY A 36 1.21 -22.43 -35.01
N PRO A 37 0.63 -23.59 -35.39
CA PRO A 37 -0.80 -23.76 -35.49
C PRO A 37 -1.47 -23.97 -34.13
N GLY A 38 -2.72 -23.52 -34.06
CA GLY A 38 -3.50 -23.38 -32.85
C GLY A 38 -3.77 -24.66 -32.05
N ARG A 39 -3.90 -24.46 -30.74
CA ARG A 39 -4.88 -25.18 -29.92
C ARG A 39 -5.67 -24.15 -29.13
N ARG A 40 -6.76 -23.67 -29.74
CA ARG A 40 -7.84 -22.94 -29.05
C ARG A 40 -8.54 -23.93 -28.12
N LEU A 41 -8.01 -24.10 -26.92
CA LEU A 41 -8.74 -24.73 -25.82
C LEU A 41 -9.87 -23.77 -25.43
N ARG A 42 -11.06 -24.03 -26.01
CA ARG A 42 -12.32 -23.42 -25.60
C ARG A 42 -12.57 -23.81 -24.14
N ALA A 43 -12.19 -22.95 -23.21
CA ALA A 43 -12.61 -23.07 -21.82
C ALA A 43 -14.14 -23.02 -21.80
N ARG A 44 -14.74 -24.16 -21.47
CA ARG A 44 -16.18 -24.31 -21.30
C ARG A 44 -16.59 -23.38 -20.16
N VAL A 45 -17.31 -22.31 -20.49
CA VAL A 45 -17.96 -21.43 -19.53
C VAL A 45 -19.01 -22.27 -18.78
N HIS A 46 -18.66 -22.74 -17.58
CA HIS A 46 -19.62 -23.28 -16.64
C HIS A 46 -20.48 -22.10 -16.15
N ARG A 47 -21.67 -21.97 -16.74
CA ARG A 47 -22.73 -21.11 -16.20
C ARG A 47 -23.13 -21.67 -14.83
N PRO A 48 -22.99 -20.92 -13.73
CA PRO A 48 -23.62 -21.33 -12.48
C PRO A 48 -25.14 -21.33 -12.69
N ARG A 49 -25.76 -22.48 -12.44
CA ARG A 49 -27.21 -22.65 -12.36
C ARG A 49 -27.71 -21.70 -11.27
N ARG A 50 -28.56 -20.74 -11.65
CA ARG A 50 -29.29 -19.90 -10.70
C ARG A 50 -30.14 -20.82 -9.83
N ALA A 51 -29.78 -20.97 -8.56
CA ALA A 51 -30.62 -21.59 -7.56
C ALA A 51 -31.90 -20.76 -7.45
N ARG A 52 -33.01 -21.39 -7.83
CA ARG A 52 -34.37 -20.91 -7.60
C ARG A 52 -34.59 -20.90 -6.10
N VAL A 53 -34.57 -19.72 -5.48
CA VAL A 53 -35.01 -19.56 -4.10
C VAL A 53 -36.52 -19.64 -4.12
N GLU A 54 -37.06 -20.77 -3.65
CA GLU A 54 -38.49 -20.95 -3.47
C GLU A 54 -38.97 -20.05 -2.33
N GLY A 55 -40.01 -19.28 -2.61
CA GLY A 55 -40.66 -18.40 -1.67
C GLY A 55 -41.37 -19.20 -0.58
N GLY A 56 -40.82 -19.16 0.63
CA GLY A 56 -41.52 -19.52 1.85
C GLY A 56 -42.14 -18.28 2.48
N ALA A 57 -43.34 -17.90 2.05
CA ALA A 57 -44.17 -16.93 2.74
C ALA A 57 -44.63 -17.52 4.08
N ARG A 58 -43.82 -17.36 5.13
CA ARG A 58 -44.28 -17.58 6.51
C ARG A 58 -45.00 -16.32 6.99
N GLN A 59 -46.31 -16.40 6.81
CA GLN A 59 -47.32 -15.52 7.34
C GLN A 59 -47.16 -15.41 8.86
N LEU A 60 -46.69 -14.26 9.34
CA LEU A 60 -46.71 -13.89 10.76
C LEU A 60 -47.87 -12.93 10.98
N ALA A 61 -48.68 -13.29 11.98
CA ALA A 61 -49.99 -12.73 12.30
C ALA A 61 -49.98 -11.21 12.60
N PRO A 62 -51.11 -10.51 12.40
CA PRO A 62 -51.24 -9.12 12.79
C PRO A 62 -51.34 -9.02 14.32
N VAL A 63 -50.34 -8.39 14.94
CA VAL A 63 -50.41 -8.03 16.36
C VAL A 63 -51.39 -6.86 16.48
N ARG A 64 -52.56 -7.15 17.06
CA ARG A 64 -53.62 -6.18 17.35
C ARG A 64 -53.08 -5.03 18.20
N GLY A 65 -53.28 -3.82 17.72
CA GLY A 65 -52.85 -2.59 18.37
C GLY A 65 -53.60 -2.33 19.68
N ARG A 66 -52.86 -1.85 20.68
CA ARG A 66 -53.42 -1.14 21.83
C ARG A 66 -53.23 0.35 21.57
N ARG A 67 -54.28 1.00 21.08
CA ARG A 67 -54.39 2.48 21.04
C ARG A 67 -54.52 2.95 22.48
N LEU A 68 -53.51 3.64 23.01
CA LEU A 68 -53.65 4.43 24.22
C LEU A 68 -53.97 5.87 23.80
N THR A 69 -55.21 6.24 24.07
CA THR A 69 -55.80 7.56 23.85
C THR A 69 -55.25 8.58 24.85
N LEU A 70 -54.64 9.63 24.30
CA LEU A 70 -54.65 11.04 24.71
C LEU A 70 -54.93 11.36 26.20
N GLY A 71 -53.88 11.72 26.93
CA GLY A 71 -53.96 12.53 28.14
C GLY A 71 -53.30 13.89 27.91
N ARG A 72 -54.06 14.88 27.41
CA ARG A 72 -53.67 16.30 27.45
C ARG A 72 -53.68 16.75 28.90
N ARG A 73 -52.52 16.77 29.55
CA ARG A 73 -52.30 17.58 30.76
C ARG A 73 -51.05 18.42 30.58
N SER A 74 -51.28 19.61 30.02
CA SER A 74 -50.39 20.75 30.11
C SER A 74 -50.19 21.10 31.59
N LEU A 75 -48.96 21.03 32.07
CA LEU A 75 -48.46 21.93 33.09
C LEU A 75 -47.00 22.23 32.75
N ALA A 76 -46.82 23.36 32.07
CA ALA A 76 -45.54 24.03 32.02
C ALA A 76 -45.15 24.43 33.45
N ILE A 77 -43.88 24.21 33.82
CA ILE A 77 -43.00 25.07 34.64
C ILE A 77 -41.69 24.30 34.78
N GLY A 78 -40.58 24.92 34.37
CA GLY A 78 -39.24 24.36 34.55
C GLY A 78 -38.22 24.84 33.53
N ALA A 79 -38.13 26.16 33.32
CA ALA A 79 -36.98 26.76 32.67
C ALA A 79 -35.79 26.74 33.64
N ALA A 80 -34.74 25.97 33.34
CA ALA A 80 -33.36 26.29 33.71
C ALA A 80 -32.37 25.24 33.18
N ALA A 81 -31.41 25.73 32.37
CA ALA A 81 -30.00 25.34 32.37
C ALA A 81 -29.61 23.90 31.98
N LEU A 82 -29.10 23.72 30.75
CA LEU A 82 -27.66 23.63 30.50
C LEU A 82 -27.41 23.69 28.98
N ALA A 83 -26.79 24.78 28.54
CA ALA A 83 -26.06 24.82 27.28
C ALA A 83 -24.85 23.87 27.34
N LEU A 84 -24.34 23.50 26.17
CA LEU A 84 -23.23 22.56 25.85
C LEU A 84 -23.64 21.11 25.55
N CYS A 85 -24.31 20.93 24.42
CA CYS A 85 -24.14 19.73 23.60
C CYS A 85 -23.80 20.12 22.15
N GLY A 86 -22.72 20.90 21.99
CA GLY A 86 -22.05 21.06 20.71
C GLY A 86 -21.30 19.78 20.36
N CYS A 87 -21.77 19.09 19.33
CA CYS A 87 -21.26 17.83 18.80
C CYS A 87 -19.74 17.88 18.50
N GLY A 88 -18.93 17.35 19.42
CA GLY A 88 -17.54 16.99 19.17
C GLY A 88 -17.51 15.71 18.32
N SER A 89 -17.41 15.84 17.00
CA SER A 89 -17.21 14.73 16.07
C SER A 89 -15.78 14.17 16.13
N SER A 90 -15.24 13.92 17.32
CA SER A 90 -13.90 13.35 17.50
C SER A 90 -13.87 11.81 17.44
N GLY A 91 -15.04 11.16 17.37
CA GLY A 91 -15.15 9.69 17.34
C GLY A 91 -14.94 9.02 15.98
N ARG A 92 -14.75 9.76 14.89
CA ARG A 92 -14.64 9.19 13.52
C ARG A 92 -13.20 8.97 13.02
N ALA A 93 -12.21 9.54 13.70
CA ALA A 93 -10.81 9.43 13.28
C ALA A 93 -10.19 8.06 13.61
N THR A 94 -10.60 7.41 14.70
CA THR A 94 -10.08 6.09 15.09
C THR A 94 -10.57 4.98 14.18
N GLY A 95 -11.84 5.02 13.76
CA GLY A 95 -12.40 4.07 12.80
C GLY A 95 -11.75 4.19 11.42
N ALA A 96 -11.75 5.39 10.83
CA ALA A 96 -11.18 5.60 9.50
C ALA A 96 -9.67 5.32 9.44
N SER A 97 -8.90 5.75 10.45
CA SER A 97 -7.45 5.45 10.51
C SER A 97 -7.17 3.97 10.79
N GLY A 98 -8.00 3.30 11.60
CA GLY A 98 -7.92 1.86 11.83
C GLY A 98 -8.19 1.06 10.55
N HIS A 99 -9.20 1.44 9.78
CA HIS A 99 -9.50 0.83 8.49
C HIS A 99 -8.36 1.04 7.48
N ALA A 100 -7.82 2.26 7.37
CA ALA A 100 -6.69 2.54 6.49
C ALA A 100 -5.43 1.74 6.89
N TYR A 101 -5.17 1.64 8.20
CA TYR A 101 -4.06 0.85 8.72
C TYR A 101 -4.19 -0.64 8.40
N ALA A 102 -5.38 -1.21 8.60
CA ALA A 102 -5.66 -2.61 8.28
C ALA A 102 -5.57 -2.89 6.77
N ALA A 103 -6.11 -1.99 5.94
CA ALA A 103 -6.01 -2.09 4.48
C ALA A 103 -4.54 -2.03 4.01
N GLY A 104 -3.76 -1.09 4.52
CA GLY A 104 -2.34 -0.97 4.22
C GLY A 104 -1.53 -2.21 4.62
N ARG A 105 -1.82 -2.78 5.79
CA ARG A 105 -1.22 -4.06 6.23
C ARG A 105 -1.55 -5.19 5.26
N ALA A 106 -2.81 -5.31 4.84
CA ALA A 106 -3.23 -6.36 3.91
C ALA A 106 -2.51 -6.21 2.56
N ILE A 107 -2.45 -4.99 2.01
CA ILE A 107 -1.74 -4.72 0.75
C ILE A 107 -0.26 -5.03 0.89
N PHE A 108 0.40 -4.64 1.98
CA PHE A 108 1.82 -4.95 2.23
C PHE A 108 2.11 -6.46 2.15
N ILE A 109 1.22 -7.28 2.72
CA ILE A 109 1.33 -8.74 2.66
C ILE A 109 1.06 -9.26 1.24
N HIS A 110 -0.05 -8.87 0.63
CA HIS A 110 -0.48 -9.36 -0.69
C HIS A 110 0.42 -8.89 -1.83
N ALA A 111 1.03 -7.72 -1.72
CA ALA A 111 2.00 -7.20 -2.68
C ALA A 111 3.37 -7.87 -2.56
N GLY A 112 3.58 -8.75 -1.57
CA GLY A 112 4.80 -9.53 -1.38
C GLY A 112 5.92 -8.77 -0.68
N CYS A 113 5.66 -7.58 -0.12
CA CYS A 113 6.69 -6.77 0.56
C CYS A 113 7.33 -7.55 1.72
N GLY A 114 6.54 -8.36 2.42
CA GLY A 114 6.99 -9.18 3.54
C GLY A 114 8.03 -10.26 3.19
N GLY A 115 8.13 -10.65 1.92
CA GLY A 115 9.15 -11.61 1.47
C GLY A 115 10.56 -11.05 1.55
N CYS A 116 10.70 -9.72 1.40
CA CYS A 116 11.98 -9.05 1.48
C CYS A 116 12.18 -8.31 2.81
N HIS A 117 11.11 -7.80 3.43
CA HIS A 117 11.21 -6.91 4.59
C HIS A 117 10.69 -7.53 5.89
N THR A 118 11.42 -7.29 6.97
CA THR A 118 10.98 -7.63 8.33
C THR A 118 10.07 -6.54 8.85
N LEU A 119 8.90 -6.94 9.36
CA LEU A 119 7.95 -6.06 10.02
C LEU A 119 7.01 -6.88 10.91
N LYS A 120 7.19 -6.78 12.22
CA LYS A 120 6.37 -7.48 13.23
C LYS A 120 4.89 -7.12 13.11
N ALA A 121 4.58 -5.86 12.82
CA ALA A 121 3.19 -5.41 12.64
C ALA A 121 2.47 -6.13 11.48
N ALA A 122 3.20 -6.61 10.48
CA ALA A 122 2.67 -7.40 9.37
C ALA A 122 2.86 -8.91 9.57
N GLY A 123 3.66 -9.34 10.57
CA GLY A 123 4.04 -10.74 10.77
C GLY A 123 5.02 -11.24 9.71
N THR A 124 5.90 -10.36 9.21
CA THR A 124 6.84 -10.68 8.12
C THR A 124 8.28 -10.67 8.60
N HIS A 125 9.11 -11.52 7.99
CA HIS A 125 10.47 -11.81 8.46
C HIS A 125 11.51 -11.79 7.32
N GLY A 126 11.21 -11.16 6.19
CA GLY A 126 12.17 -11.04 5.10
C GLY A 126 13.42 -10.26 5.52
N VAL A 127 14.59 -10.66 5.03
CA VAL A 127 15.89 -10.10 5.42
C VAL A 127 16.68 -9.47 4.27
N LEU A 128 16.13 -9.50 3.05
CA LEU A 128 16.77 -8.91 1.88
C LEU A 128 16.70 -7.37 1.89
N GLY A 129 15.60 -6.83 2.38
CA GLY A 129 15.38 -5.41 2.55
C GLY A 129 15.54 -4.97 4.00
N PRO A 130 15.45 -3.65 4.27
CA PRO A 130 15.52 -3.12 5.63
C PRO A 130 14.48 -3.75 6.57
N ASN A 131 14.90 -3.94 7.82
CA ASN A 131 14.02 -4.33 8.91
C ASN A 131 13.29 -3.09 9.46
N PHE A 132 12.01 -2.92 9.14
CA PHE A 132 11.23 -1.75 9.51
C PHE A 132 10.97 -1.63 11.03
N ASP A 133 11.14 -2.71 11.80
CA ASP A 133 11.11 -2.65 13.26
C ASP A 133 12.37 -2.00 13.85
N ARG A 134 13.44 -1.82 13.05
CA ARG A 134 14.73 -1.25 13.49
C ARG A 134 15.25 -0.10 12.63
N SER A 135 14.72 0.09 11.42
CA SER A 135 15.14 1.16 10.52
C SER A 135 14.70 2.56 10.97
N GLU A 136 15.29 3.59 10.38
CA GLU A 136 14.83 4.97 10.55
C GLU A 136 13.35 5.13 10.19
N LYS A 137 12.68 6.10 10.81
CA LYS A 137 11.26 6.38 10.54
C LYS A 137 11.14 7.15 9.23
N LEU A 138 10.36 6.63 8.29
CA LEU A 138 10.05 7.30 7.03
C LEU A 138 8.68 7.98 7.08
N THR A 139 8.58 9.12 6.42
CA THR A 139 7.31 9.79 6.11
C THR A 139 6.56 9.04 5.02
N GLU A 140 5.25 9.21 4.95
CA GLU A 140 4.42 8.58 3.93
C GLU A 140 4.84 9.01 2.52
N ALA A 141 5.25 10.26 2.33
CA ALA A 141 5.74 10.77 1.06
C ALA A 141 7.05 10.08 0.61
N GLN A 142 7.98 9.86 1.53
CA GLN A 142 9.22 9.11 1.24
C GLN A 142 8.91 7.67 0.85
N ILE A 143 7.99 7.02 1.57
CA ILE A 143 7.59 5.63 1.29
C ILE A 143 6.94 5.54 -0.10
N ARG A 144 6.01 6.44 -0.45
CA ARG A 144 5.39 6.48 -1.79
C ARG A 144 6.42 6.70 -2.88
N GLY A 145 7.38 7.61 -2.67
CA GLY A 145 8.48 7.81 -3.62
C GLY A 145 9.29 6.54 -3.87
N GLN A 146 9.55 5.75 -2.83
CA GLN A 146 10.24 4.46 -2.97
C GLN A 146 9.38 3.41 -3.67
N LEU A 147 8.07 3.36 -3.40
CA LEU A 147 7.14 2.45 -4.10
C LEU A 147 7.05 2.81 -5.59
N ASP A 148 7.01 4.09 -5.93
CA ASP A 148 6.92 4.55 -7.32
C ASP A 148 8.21 4.26 -8.09
N LEU A 149 9.37 4.64 -7.53
CA LEU A 149 10.64 4.52 -8.23
C LEU A 149 11.19 3.09 -8.22
N GLY A 150 10.96 2.34 -7.14
CA GLY A 150 11.81 1.21 -6.78
C GLY A 150 13.22 1.70 -6.41
N VAL A 151 13.87 1.04 -5.46
CA VAL A 151 15.21 1.44 -4.99
C VAL A 151 16.10 0.24 -4.71
N GLY A 152 17.33 0.27 -5.21
CA GLY A 152 18.27 -0.85 -5.10
C GLY A 152 17.72 -2.11 -5.80
N GLY A 153 17.45 -3.16 -5.02
CA GLY A 153 16.81 -4.39 -5.50
C GLY A 153 15.27 -4.42 -5.31
N MET A 154 14.67 -3.39 -4.73
CA MET A 154 13.22 -3.31 -4.56
C MET A 154 12.56 -2.89 -5.90
N PRO A 155 11.64 -3.70 -6.45
CA PRO A 155 10.98 -3.35 -7.70
C PRO A 155 10.07 -2.13 -7.53
N SER A 156 9.83 -1.40 -8.62
CA SER A 156 8.77 -0.40 -8.68
C SER A 156 7.39 -1.06 -8.60
N PHE A 157 6.45 -0.33 -7.99
CA PHE A 157 5.03 -0.67 -7.89
C PHE A 157 4.14 0.17 -8.80
N ARG A 158 4.72 1.01 -9.67
CA ARG A 158 3.98 1.79 -10.68
C ARG A 158 3.10 0.89 -11.52
N GLY A 159 1.81 1.23 -11.59
CA GLY A 159 0.81 0.47 -12.33
C GLY A 159 0.48 -0.91 -11.74
N ARG A 160 1.14 -1.33 -10.65
CA ARG A 160 0.83 -2.54 -9.88
C ARG A 160 -0.02 -2.22 -8.67
N LEU A 161 0.22 -1.06 -8.05
CA LEU A 161 -0.62 -0.49 -7.02
C LEU A 161 -1.31 0.77 -7.56
N SER A 162 -2.56 0.95 -7.17
CA SER A 162 -3.26 2.22 -7.38
C SER A 162 -2.78 3.27 -6.36
N PRO A 163 -2.95 4.57 -6.62
CA PRO A 163 -2.54 5.62 -5.69
C PRO A 163 -3.10 5.43 -4.27
N LYS A 164 -4.38 5.05 -4.16
CA LYS A 164 -5.02 4.77 -2.86
C LYS A 164 -4.39 3.58 -2.12
N GLN A 165 -3.91 2.58 -2.85
CA GLN A 165 -3.22 1.43 -2.25
C GLN A 165 -1.82 1.82 -1.79
N GLU A 166 -1.10 2.64 -2.56
CA GLU A 166 0.19 3.19 -2.14
C GLU A 166 0.06 4.05 -0.89
N ASP A 167 -0.95 4.93 -0.83
CA ASP A 167 -1.26 5.74 0.34
C ASP A 167 -1.53 4.86 1.57
N ALA A 168 -2.33 3.81 1.42
CA ALA A 168 -2.65 2.90 2.51
C ALA A 168 -1.41 2.17 3.04
N VAL A 169 -0.55 1.66 2.14
CA VAL A 169 0.72 0.99 2.52
C VAL A 169 1.66 1.99 3.20
N ALA A 170 1.78 3.20 2.68
CA ALA A 170 2.62 4.24 3.23
C ALA A 170 2.17 4.65 4.64
N ALA A 171 0.87 4.87 4.84
CA ALA A 171 0.28 5.16 6.13
C ALA A 171 0.50 4.00 7.13
N PHE A 172 0.29 2.76 6.69
CA PHE A 172 0.55 1.58 7.50
C PHE A 172 2.01 1.49 7.94
N LEU A 173 2.96 1.60 7.01
CA LEU A 173 4.39 1.51 7.30
C LEU A 173 4.86 2.64 8.21
N SER A 174 4.48 3.88 7.91
CA SER A 174 4.85 5.05 8.72
C SER A 174 4.30 4.92 10.15
N ALA A 175 3.04 4.49 10.30
CA ALA A 175 2.44 4.25 11.61
C ALA A 175 3.07 3.05 12.35
N ALA A 176 3.40 1.96 11.65
CA ALA A 176 4.03 0.80 12.24
C ALA A 176 5.44 1.12 12.76
N MET A 177 6.23 1.85 11.97
CA MET A 177 7.56 2.35 12.36
C MET A 177 7.50 3.32 13.55
N ARG A 178 6.41 4.05 13.76
CA ARG A 178 6.23 4.90 14.94
C ARG A 178 5.88 4.11 16.21
N ARG A 179 5.20 2.96 16.07
CA ARG A 179 4.67 2.14 17.18
C ARG A 179 5.54 0.94 17.56
N ARG A 180 6.74 0.84 17.00
CA ARG A 180 7.71 -0.20 17.35
C ARG A 180 8.19 -0.01 18.80
N HIS A 181 8.14 -1.08 19.58
CA HIS A 181 8.64 -1.19 20.95
C HIS A 181 9.94 -1.98 20.94
#